data_AF-A0A952N8Y6-F1
#
_entry.id   AF-A0A952N8Y6-F1
#
_cell.length_a   1.000
_cell.length_b   1.000
_cell.length_c   1.000
_cell.angle_alpha   90.00
_cell.angle_beta   90.00
_cell.angle_gamma   90.00
#
_symmetry.space_group_name_H-M   'P 1'
#
loop_
_entity.id
_entity.type
_entity.pdbx_description
1 polymer ?
#
loop_
_entity_poly.entity_id
_entity_poly.type
_entity_poly.pdbx_seq_one_letter_code
_entity_poly.pdbx_strand_id
1 'polypeptide(L)'
;MKKYIAVILFSFAFIQSCSLYQTYVNLTRLKFKMGIINNINVAGIKVDGKSRISDFSPMDAVKFTSQFSKGSLPVNLTINVEAKNPNDGTGGYKRTDASITSLPFRFLLDGKEIVSGNLGNAVNVPGSGEIVNIPIQISFDLVSMFKNKGYESLINLMLQISGNGGRSSSVEVYVQPTVSTVLGKITYPNEIKLVDMEFKDK
;
A
#
# COMPACT_ATOMS: atom_id res chain seq x y z
N MET A 1 6.69 -45.71 34.54
CA MET A 1 7.82 -45.10 33.81
C MET A 1 7.56 -44.95 32.31
N LYS A 2 7.24 -46.03 31.56
CA LYS A 2 6.92 -45.95 30.10
C LYS A 2 5.79 -44.97 29.73
N LYS A 3 4.74 -44.84 30.56
CA LYS A 3 3.62 -43.90 30.33
C LYS A 3 4.03 -42.42 30.46
N TYR A 4 4.98 -42.09 31.33
CA TYR A 4 5.47 -40.71 31.50
C TYR A 4 6.44 -40.30 30.39
N ILE A 5 7.22 -41.24 29.85
CA ILE A 5 8.09 -41.00 28.69
C ILE A 5 7.26 -40.68 27.44
N ALA A 6 6.14 -41.37 27.22
CA ALA A 6 5.24 -41.09 26.09
C ALA A 6 4.59 -39.70 26.19
N VAL A 7 4.21 -39.25 27.38
CA VAL A 7 3.65 -37.90 27.62
C VAL A 7 4.70 -36.81 27.42
N ILE A 8 5.94 -37.04 27.84
CA ILE A 8 7.06 -36.10 27.62
C ILE A 8 7.43 -36.03 26.13
N LEU A 9 7.45 -37.16 25.41
CA LEU A 9 7.73 -37.19 23.97
C LEU A 9 6.62 -36.48 23.16
N PHE A 10 5.36 -36.67 23.54
CA PHE A 10 4.23 -36.01 22.90
C PHE A 10 4.23 -34.50 23.18
N SER A 11 4.56 -34.08 24.40
CA SER A 11 4.69 -32.66 24.75
C SER A 11 5.81 -31.95 23.97
N PHE A 12 6.90 -32.62 23.62
CA PHE A 12 8.01 -32.00 22.87
C PHE A 12 7.68 -31.82 21.39
N ALA A 13 6.81 -32.66 20.82
CA ALA A 13 6.38 -32.57 19.42
C ALA A 13 5.48 -31.36 19.12
N PHE A 14 4.66 -30.92 20.09
CA PHE A 14 3.75 -29.77 19.91
C PHE A 14 4.47 -28.42 19.89
N ILE A 15 5.60 -28.29 20.58
CA ILE A 15 6.34 -27.02 20.65
C ILE A 15 7.09 -26.75 19.33
N GLN A 16 7.55 -27.81 18.66
CA GLN A 16 8.27 -27.73 17.38
C GLN A 16 7.32 -27.49 16.17
N SER A 17 6.05 -27.87 16.26
CA SER A 17 5.10 -27.69 15.16
C SER A 17 4.70 -26.22 14.92
N CYS A 18 4.65 -25.39 15.97
CA CYS A 18 4.26 -23.98 15.83
C CYS A 18 5.30 -23.15 15.08
N SER A 19 6.59 -23.37 15.35
CA SER A 19 7.68 -22.62 14.71
C SER A 19 7.81 -22.96 13.22
N LEU A 20 7.66 -24.24 12.86
CA LEU A 20 7.68 -24.70 11.47
C LEU A 20 6.48 -24.16 10.68
N TYR A 21 5.28 -24.17 11.28
CA TYR A 21 4.08 -23.61 10.65
C TYR A 21 4.20 -22.11 10.40
N GLN A 22 4.66 -21.34 11.39
CA GLN A 22 4.85 -19.89 11.24
C GLN A 22 5.92 -19.55 10.20
N THR A 23 7.01 -20.32 10.15
CA THR A 23 8.04 -20.18 9.13
C THR A 23 7.47 -20.45 7.73
N TYR A 24 6.70 -21.53 7.57
CA TYR A 24 6.07 -21.86 6.29
C TYR A 24 5.05 -20.81 5.84
N VAL A 25 4.18 -20.37 6.75
CA VAL A 25 3.21 -19.30 6.46
C VAL A 25 3.93 -18.01 6.07
N ASN A 26 5.01 -17.63 6.76
CA ASN A 26 5.79 -16.46 6.40
C ASN A 26 6.44 -16.58 5.01
N LEU A 27 6.96 -17.75 4.65
CA LEU A 27 7.51 -18.01 3.32
C LEU A 27 6.44 -17.93 2.22
N THR A 28 5.20 -18.33 2.52
CA THR A 28 4.09 -18.31 1.55
C THR A 28 3.45 -16.94 1.36
N ARG A 29 3.81 -15.93 2.16
CA ARG A 29 3.18 -14.61 2.12
C ARG A 29 3.59 -13.84 0.89
N LEU A 30 2.61 -13.21 0.25
CA LEU A 30 2.86 -12.18 -0.75
C LEU A 30 3.65 -11.02 -0.14
N LYS A 31 4.57 -10.47 -0.92
CA LYS A 31 5.33 -9.28 -0.59
C LYS A 31 4.66 -8.06 -1.22
N PHE A 32 4.61 -6.96 -0.48
CA PHE A 32 3.98 -5.73 -0.93
C PHE A 32 4.95 -4.56 -0.86
N LYS A 33 4.84 -3.62 -1.80
CA LYS A 33 5.49 -2.31 -1.74
C LYS A 33 4.61 -1.24 -2.38
N MET A 34 4.93 0.02 -2.07
CA MET A 34 4.31 1.15 -2.76
C MET A 34 5.00 1.35 -4.10
N GLY A 35 4.22 1.35 -5.17
CA GLY A 35 4.64 1.76 -6.50
C GLY A 35 4.51 3.27 -6.70
N ILE A 36 4.63 3.71 -7.96
CA ILE A 36 4.55 5.13 -8.32
C ILE A 36 3.14 5.67 -8.06
N ILE A 37 3.06 6.90 -7.55
CA ILE A 37 1.80 7.67 -7.54
C ILE A 37 1.71 8.45 -8.85
N ASN A 38 0.59 8.29 -9.56
CA ASN A 38 0.35 8.93 -10.85
C ASN A 38 -1.09 9.43 -10.98
N ASN A 39 -1.38 10.06 -12.13
CA ASN A 39 -2.66 10.69 -12.43
C ASN A 39 -3.02 11.75 -11.38
N ILE A 40 -2.01 12.48 -10.89
CA ILE A 40 -2.21 13.50 -9.86
C ILE A 40 -2.84 14.72 -10.52
N ASN A 41 -4.07 15.02 -10.11
CA ASN A 41 -4.84 16.16 -10.55
C ASN A 41 -5.28 16.98 -9.33
N VAL A 42 -5.10 18.29 -9.39
CA VAL A 42 -5.54 19.23 -8.36
C VAL A 42 -6.40 20.28 -9.03
N ALA A 43 -7.65 20.46 -8.61
CA ALA A 43 -8.59 21.42 -9.20
C ALA A 43 -8.75 21.29 -10.74
N GLY A 44 -8.64 20.09 -11.29
CA GLY A 44 -8.71 19.85 -12.73
C GLY A 44 -7.35 20.00 -13.45
N ILE A 45 -6.29 20.40 -12.75
CA ILE A 45 -4.96 20.66 -13.33
C ILE A 45 -4.05 19.45 -13.08
N LYS A 46 -3.42 18.95 -14.14
CA LYS A 46 -2.44 17.86 -14.05
C LYS A 46 -1.18 18.33 -13.33
N VAL A 47 -0.79 17.61 -12.29
CA VAL A 47 0.39 17.92 -11.46
C VAL A 47 1.53 16.95 -11.70
N ASP A 48 1.29 15.77 -12.30
CA ASP A 48 2.32 14.75 -12.55
C ASP A 48 3.61 15.32 -13.15
N GLY A 49 4.75 15.03 -12.52
CA GLY A 49 6.08 15.46 -12.97
C GLY A 49 6.42 16.94 -12.73
N LYS A 50 5.50 17.74 -12.19
CA LYS A 50 5.77 19.12 -11.73
C LYS A 50 6.36 19.10 -10.33
N SER A 51 7.38 19.91 -10.11
CA SER A 51 8.12 19.96 -8.82
C SER A 51 8.16 21.34 -8.19
N ARG A 52 7.81 22.40 -8.93
CA ARG A 52 7.82 23.78 -8.45
C ARG A 52 6.63 24.57 -9.01
N ILE A 53 6.26 25.65 -8.32
CA ILE A 53 5.12 26.50 -8.69
C ILE A 53 5.31 27.11 -10.10
N SER A 54 6.55 27.42 -10.49
CA SER A 54 6.86 27.95 -11.82
C SER A 54 6.64 26.96 -12.97
N ASP A 55 6.38 25.68 -12.69
CA ASP A 55 6.02 24.69 -13.71
C ASP A 55 4.55 24.81 -14.16
N PHE A 56 3.75 25.65 -13.49
CA PHE A 56 2.35 25.91 -13.82
C PHE A 56 2.18 27.14 -14.73
N SER A 57 1.16 27.10 -15.58
CA SER A 57 0.79 28.27 -16.38
C SER A 57 0.12 29.35 -15.52
N PRO A 58 0.11 30.63 -15.95
CA PRO A 58 -0.66 31.67 -15.26
C PRO A 58 -2.15 31.33 -15.11
N MET A 59 -2.73 30.62 -16.08
CA MET A 59 -4.12 30.18 -16.04
C MET A 59 -4.36 29.12 -14.95
N ASP A 60 -3.39 28.22 -14.75
CA ASP A 60 -3.46 27.24 -13.65
C ASP A 60 -3.42 27.94 -12.29
N ALA A 61 -2.56 28.95 -12.14
CA ALA A 61 -2.48 29.75 -10.91
C ALA A 61 -3.80 30.46 -10.58
N VAL A 62 -4.48 31.04 -11.59
CA VAL A 62 -5.81 31.65 -11.43
C VAL A 62 -6.84 30.62 -10.97
N LYS A 63 -6.87 29.44 -11.60
CA LYS A 63 -7.80 28.35 -11.24
C LYS A 63 -7.56 27.86 -9.81
N PHE A 64 -6.31 27.60 -9.43
CA PHE A 64 -5.97 27.19 -8.07
C PHE A 64 -6.41 28.22 -7.04
N THR A 65 -6.10 29.50 -7.27
CA THR A 65 -6.48 30.60 -6.37
C THR A 65 -8.00 30.74 -6.27
N SER A 66 -8.73 30.61 -7.40
CA SER A 66 -10.19 30.69 -7.44
C SER A 66 -10.87 29.53 -6.69
N GLN A 67 -10.33 28.32 -6.78
CA GLN A 67 -10.86 27.17 -6.02
C GLN A 67 -10.55 27.33 -4.54
N PHE A 68 -9.30 27.67 -4.20
CA PHE A 68 -8.90 27.88 -2.81
C PHE A 68 -9.73 28.97 -2.12
N SER A 69 -10.02 30.08 -2.80
CA SER A 69 -10.87 31.16 -2.24
C SER A 69 -12.33 30.73 -2.04
N LYS A 70 -12.80 29.71 -2.78
CA LYS A 70 -14.10 29.06 -2.55
C LYS A 70 -14.05 28.02 -1.42
N GLY A 71 -12.90 27.84 -0.77
CA GLY A 71 -12.72 26.90 0.33
C GLY A 71 -12.58 25.44 -0.13
N SER A 72 -12.20 25.20 -1.38
CA SER A 72 -12.04 23.84 -1.92
C SER A 72 -10.79 23.75 -2.79
N LEU A 73 -10.10 22.63 -2.72
CA LEU A 73 -9.00 22.30 -3.61
C LEU A 73 -9.02 20.79 -3.83
N PRO A 74 -9.88 20.29 -4.73
CA PRO A 74 -10.11 18.87 -4.91
C PRO A 74 -8.90 18.22 -5.57
N VAL A 75 -8.56 17.03 -5.09
CA VAL A 75 -7.43 16.22 -5.56
C VAL A 75 -7.94 14.86 -5.99
N ASN A 76 -7.43 14.39 -7.12
CA ASN A 76 -7.54 13.02 -7.56
C ASN A 76 -6.15 12.47 -7.83
N LEU A 77 -5.87 11.25 -7.39
CA LEU A 77 -4.61 10.57 -7.67
C LEU A 77 -4.81 9.06 -7.69
N THR A 78 -3.85 8.34 -8.26
CA THR A 78 -3.79 6.87 -8.24
C THR A 78 -2.54 6.41 -7.52
N ILE A 79 -2.72 5.59 -6.49
CA ILE A 79 -1.63 4.93 -5.77
C ILE A 79 -1.54 3.51 -6.31
N ASN A 80 -0.36 3.11 -6.79
CA ASN A 80 -0.15 1.73 -7.22
C ASN A 80 0.42 0.92 -6.06
N VAL A 81 -0.30 -0.10 -5.61
CA VAL A 81 0.24 -1.09 -4.67
C VAL A 81 0.80 -2.26 -5.48
N GLU A 82 2.08 -2.57 -5.30
CA GLU A 82 2.74 -3.65 -6.01
C GLU A 82 2.78 -4.90 -5.13
N ALA A 83 2.29 -6.03 -5.67
CA ALA A 83 2.29 -7.32 -5.00
C ALA A 83 3.18 -8.31 -5.76
N LYS A 84 3.98 -9.10 -5.04
CA LYS A 84 4.83 -10.16 -5.60
C LYS A 84 4.64 -11.46 -4.82
N ASN A 85 4.49 -12.56 -5.54
CA ASN A 85 4.42 -13.90 -4.94
C ASN A 85 5.82 -14.53 -4.90
N PRO A 86 6.37 -14.82 -3.70
CA PRO A 86 7.68 -15.46 -3.59
C PRO A 86 7.66 -16.97 -3.89
N ASN A 87 6.48 -17.60 -4.02
CA ASN A 87 6.33 -19.04 -4.27
C ASN A 87 6.46 -19.35 -5.78
N ASP A 88 7.61 -18.99 -6.36
CA ASP A 88 7.83 -19.03 -7.82
C ASP A 88 8.46 -20.33 -8.36
N GLY A 89 8.76 -21.28 -7.47
CA GLY A 89 9.43 -22.53 -7.81
C GLY A 89 10.95 -22.50 -7.61
N THR A 90 11.55 -21.34 -7.36
CA THR A 90 13.02 -21.22 -7.22
C THR A 90 13.51 -21.56 -5.80
N GLY A 91 12.65 -21.44 -4.79
CA GLY A 91 12.96 -21.72 -3.38
C GLY A 91 12.89 -23.18 -2.94
N GLY A 92 12.90 -24.15 -3.87
CA GLY A 92 12.81 -25.59 -3.57
C GLY A 92 11.40 -26.11 -3.28
N TYR A 93 10.37 -25.27 -3.42
CA TYR A 93 8.95 -25.63 -3.31
C TYR A 93 8.26 -25.53 -4.66
N LYS A 94 7.10 -26.19 -4.82
CA LYS A 94 6.33 -26.05 -6.06
C LYS A 94 5.81 -24.62 -6.21
N ARG A 95 5.84 -24.13 -7.46
CA ARG A 95 5.15 -22.89 -7.85
C ARG A 95 3.68 -22.96 -7.43
N THR A 96 3.19 -21.92 -6.77
CA THR A 96 1.79 -21.80 -6.39
C THR A 96 1.30 -20.37 -6.57
N ASP A 97 0.13 -20.22 -7.17
CA ASP A 97 -0.54 -18.93 -7.30
C ASP A 97 -1.28 -18.59 -5.99
N ALA A 98 -1.54 -17.30 -5.78
CA ALA A 98 -2.29 -16.81 -4.63
C ALA A 98 -3.22 -15.69 -5.06
N SER A 99 -4.34 -15.52 -4.36
CA SER A 99 -5.29 -14.43 -4.65
C SER A 99 -5.49 -13.53 -3.45
N ILE A 100 -5.33 -12.23 -3.63
CA ILE A 100 -5.69 -11.22 -2.63
C ILE A 100 -7.21 -11.06 -2.68
N THR A 101 -7.90 -11.59 -1.67
CA THR A 101 -9.36 -11.56 -1.57
C THR A 101 -9.89 -10.35 -0.83
N SER A 102 -9.04 -9.71 -0.02
CA SER A 102 -9.32 -8.43 0.63
C SER A 102 -8.00 -7.70 0.88
N LEU A 103 -8.02 -6.38 0.72
CA LEU A 103 -6.90 -5.49 0.99
C LEU A 103 -7.45 -4.20 1.62
N PRO A 104 -7.87 -4.24 2.90
CA PRO A 104 -8.11 -3.03 3.65
C PRO A 104 -6.87 -2.15 3.57
N PHE A 105 -7.07 -0.87 3.27
CA PHE A 105 -5.98 0.09 3.11
C PHE A 105 -6.31 1.42 3.78
N ARG A 106 -5.27 2.14 4.16
CA ARG A 106 -5.34 3.53 4.64
C ARG A 106 -4.25 4.34 3.95
N PHE A 107 -4.65 5.46 3.37
CA PHE A 107 -3.75 6.45 2.78
C PHE A 107 -3.64 7.64 3.71
N LEU A 108 -2.41 7.94 4.12
CA LEU A 108 -2.09 9.09 4.94
C LEU A 108 -1.21 10.05 4.14
N LEU A 109 -1.47 11.33 4.37
CA LEU A 109 -0.68 12.43 3.87
C LEU A 109 -0.29 13.33 5.03
N ASP A 110 1.01 13.58 5.21
CA ASP A 110 1.60 14.36 6.31
C ASP A 110 1.12 13.86 7.69
N GLY A 111 1.11 12.53 7.88
CA GLY A 111 0.65 11.85 9.10
C GLY A 111 -0.87 11.86 9.32
N LYS A 112 -1.65 12.50 8.44
CA LYS A 112 -3.11 12.54 8.53
C LYS A 112 -3.75 11.52 7.61
N GLU A 113 -4.66 10.69 8.12
CA GLU A 113 -5.48 9.81 7.29
C GLU A 113 -6.43 10.61 6.39
N ILE A 114 -6.32 10.36 5.09
CA ILE A 114 -7.08 11.05 4.04
C ILE A 114 -8.23 10.17 3.59
N VAL A 115 -7.96 8.89 3.30
CA VAL A 115 -8.94 7.90 2.84
C VAL A 115 -8.56 6.53 3.39
N SER A 116 -9.57 5.76 3.76
CA SER A 116 -9.46 4.32 4.00
C SER A 116 -10.50 3.56 3.18
N GLY A 117 -10.20 2.31 2.85
CA GLY A 117 -11.04 1.50 1.96
C GLY A 117 -10.60 0.05 1.87
N ASN A 118 -11.12 -0.66 0.86
CA ASN A 118 -10.79 -2.06 0.59
C ASN A 118 -10.81 -2.32 -0.92
N LEU A 119 -10.27 -3.46 -1.36
CA LEU A 119 -10.43 -3.94 -2.73
C LEU A 119 -11.90 -4.20 -3.06
N GLY A 120 -12.31 -3.79 -4.27
CA GLY A 120 -13.64 -4.10 -4.79
C GLY A 120 -13.75 -5.55 -5.32
N ASN A 121 -12.66 -6.10 -5.86
CA ASN A 121 -12.60 -7.45 -6.43
C ASN A 121 -11.31 -8.16 -6.02
N ALA A 122 -11.34 -9.48 -6.03
CA ALA A 122 -10.14 -10.27 -5.78
C ALA A 122 -9.09 -10.08 -6.89
N VAL A 123 -7.81 -10.07 -6.51
CA VAL A 123 -6.68 -9.92 -7.44
C VAL A 123 -5.86 -11.20 -7.44
N ASN A 124 -5.57 -11.76 -8.61
CA ASN A 124 -4.66 -12.91 -8.73
C ASN A 124 -3.20 -12.44 -8.75
N VAL A 125 -2.34 -13.11 -8.00
CA VAL A 125 -0.90 -12.87 -7.93
C VAL A 125 -0.17 -14.17 -8.27
N PRO A 126 0.27 -14.33 -9.53
CA PRO A 126 0.83 -15.59 -10.01
C PRO A 126 2.15 -15.89 -9.31
N GLY A 127 2.40 -17.17 -9.05
CA GLY A 127 3.70 -17.68 -8.63
C GLY A 127 4.72 -17.71 -9.78
N SER A 128 4.71 -16.77 -10.72
CA SER A 128 5.79 -16.64 -11.71
C SER A 128 6.90 -15.69 -11.25
N GLY A 129 6.73 -15.05 -10.08
CA GLY A 129 7.62 -14.00 -9.58
C GLY A 129 7.35 -12.62 -10.19
N GLU A 130 6.34 -12.51 -11.07
CA GLU A 130 5.87 -11.25 -11.63
C GLU A 130 5.32 -10.30 -10.57
N ILE A 131 5.45 -9.00 -10.85
CA ILE A 131 4.87 -7.93 -10.03
C ILE A 131 3.48 -7.61 -10.57
N VAL A 132 2.49 -7.70 -9.71
CA VAL A 132 1.10 -7.30 -10.00
C VAL A 132 0.83 -5.92 -9.42
N ASN A 133 0.39 -5.00 -10.28
CA ASN A 133 0.01 -3.65 -9.89
C ASN A 133 -1.48 -3.58 -9.54
N ILE A 134 -1.78 -3.06 -8.36
CA ILE A 134 -3.12 -2.86 -7.83
C ILE A 134 -3.37 -1.35 -7.74
N PRO A 135 -4.02 -0.74 -8.73
CA PRO A 135 -4.28 0.70 -8.73
C PRO A 135 -5.41 1.04 -7.77
N ILE A 136 -5.15 1.96 -6.84
CA ILE A 136 -6.11 2.50 -5.88
C ILE A 136 -6.36 3.96 -6.24
N GLN A 137 -7.59 4.27 -6.65
CA GLN A 137 -8.01 5.64 -6.94
C GLN A 137 -8.38 6.35 -5.63
N ILE A 138 -7.83 7.54 -5.43
CA ILE A 138 -8.06 8.35 -4.24
C ILE A 138 -8.56 9.73 -4.67
N SER A 139 -9.62 10.18 -4.00
CA SER A 139 -10.23 11.50 -4.19
C SER A 139 -10.46 12.16 -2.84
N PHE A 140 -10.02 13.41 -2.68
CA PHE A 140 -10.18 14.17 -1.44
C PHE A 140 -10.09 15.68 -1.71
N ASP A 141 -10.39 16.50 -0.71
CA ASP A 141 -10.26 17.96 -0.80
C ASP A 141 -9.18 18.45 0.18
N LEU A 142 -8.14 19.11 -0.34
CA LEU A 142 -7.00 19.56 0.46
C LEU A 142 -7.38 20.58 1.52
N VAL A 143 -8.26 21.54 1.19
CA VAL A 143 -8.67 22.58 2.15
C VAL A 143 -9.45 21.95 3.29
N SER A 144 -10.35 21.02 2.98
CA SER A 144 -11.12 20.27 3.97
C SER A 144 -10.24 19.40 4.88
N MET A 145 -9.20 18.78 4.30
CA MET A 145 -8.26 17.93 5.04
C MET A 145 -7.24 18.74 5.83
N PHE A 146 -6.86 19.94 5.40
CA PHE A 146 -5.78 20.73 6.00
C PHE A 146 -6.21 22.19 6.23
N LYS A 147 -7.30 22.38 6.97
CA LYS A 147 -7.95 23.69 7.23
C LYS A 147 -7.03 24.81 7.71
N ASN A 148 -5.92 24.47 8.36
CA ASN A 148 -4.98 25.44 8.94
C ASN A 148 -3.76 25.73 8.04
N LYS A 149 -3.67 25.13 6.84
CA LYS A 149 -2.55 25.36 5.92
C LYS A 149 -2.92 26.43 4.89
N GLY A 150 -1.98 27.33 4.63
CA GLY A 150 -2.12 28.35 3.58
C GLY A 150 -2.04 27.77 2.17
N TYR A 151 -2.49 28.55 1.19
CA TYR A 151 -2.48 28.20 -0.23
C TYR A 151 -1.15 27.59 -0.71
N GLU A 152 -0.04 28.31 -0.49
CA GLU A 152 1.28 27.85 -0.94
C GLU A 152 1.69 26.54 -0.27
N SER A 153 1.38 26.35 1.01
CA SER A 153 1.67 25.11 1.73
C SER A 153 0.92 23.91 1.14
N LEU A 154 -0.34 24.11 0.72
CA LEU A 154 -1.14 23.05 0.09
C LEU A 154 -0.60 22.68 -1.30
N ILE A 155 -0.22 23.69 -2.10
CA ILE A 155 0.36 23.44 -3.44
C ILE A 155 1.73 22.76 -3.30
N ASN A 156 2.58 23.22 -2.38
CA ASN A 156 3.88 22.61 -2.13
C ASN A 156 3.76 21.16 -1.65
N LEU A 157 2.77 20.84 -0.82
CA LEU A 157 2.50 19.45 -0.42
C LEU A 157 2.24 18.56 -1.64
N MET A 158 1.42 19.02 -2.59
CA MET A 158 1.14 18.25 -3.82
C MET A 158 2.34 18.17 -4.77
N LEU A 159 3.14 19.23 -4.87
CA LEU A 159 4.37 19.25 -5.65
C LEU A 159 5.42 18.28 -5.09
N GLN A 160 5.53 18.13 -3.76
CA GLN A 160 6.42 17.14 -3.13
C GLN A 160 6.01 15.70 -3.46
N ILE A 161 4.71 15.42 -3.50
CA ILE A 161 4.21 14.10 -3.91
C ILE A 161 4.52 13.88 -5.39
N SER A 162 4.23 14.86 -6.24
CA SER A 162 4.37 14.70 -7.70
C SER A 162 5.82 14.64 -8.18
N GLY A 163 6.66 15.58 -7.74
CA GLY A 163 8.06 15.67 -8.18
C GLY A 163 8.90 14.46 -7.80
N ASN A 164 8.53 13.78 -6.71
CA ASN A 164 9.21 12.58 -6.25
C ASN A 164 8.48 11.29 -6.64
N GLY A 165 7.43 11.32 -7.48
CA GLY A 165 6.67 10.12 -7.86
C GLY A 165 5.99 9.40 -6.69
N GLY A 166 5.65 10.13 -5.62
CA GLY A 166 5.06 9.59 -4.39
C GLY A 166 6.08 9.16 -3.33
N ARG A 167 7.38 9.23 -3.63
CA ARG A 167 8.51 8.85 -2.76
C ARG A 167 8.80 9.85 -1.62
N SER A 168 7.79 10.62 -1.24
CA SER A 168 7.92 11.65 -0.20
C SER A 168 7.71 11.03 1.18
N SER A 169 8.45 11.50 2.19
CA SER A 169 8.20 11.13 3.60
C SER A 169 6.80 11.51 4.07
N SER A 170 6.13 12.43 3.36
CA SER A 170 4.77 12.86 3.65
C SER A 170 3.73 11.83 3.21
N VAL A 171 4.07 10.81 2.44
CA VAL A 171 3.12 9.82 1.92
C VAL A 171 3.28 8.49 2.65
N GLU A 172 2.17 7.97 3.19
CA GLU A 172 2.16 6.66 3.83
C GLU A 172 0.95 5.85 3.39
N VAL A 173 1.19 4.58 3.06
CA VAL A 173 0.14 3.64 2.70
C VAL A 173 0.25 2.43 3.62
N TYR A 174 -0.85 2.10 4.28
CA TYR A 174 -0.97 0.93 5.13
C TYR A 174 -1.94 -0.06 4.48
N VAL A 175 -1.62 -1.35 4.53
CA VAL A 175 -2.48 -2.42 4.02
C VAL A 175 -2.55 -3.60 4.97
N GLN A 176 -3.68 -4.31 5.02
CA GLN A 176 -3.83 -5.55 5.80
C GLN A 176 -4.41 -6.71 4.95
N PRO A 177 -3.60 -7.31 4.08
CA PRO A 177 -4.09 -8.25 3.09
C PRO A 177 -4.69 -9.53 3.70
N THR A 178 -5.73 -10.05 3.05
CA THR A 178 -6.21 -11.42 3.20
C THR A 178 -6.01 -12.17 1.89
N VAL A 179 -5.15 -13.18 1.94
CA VAL A 179 -4.69 -13.93 0.77
C VAL A 179 -5.25 -15.35 0.82
N SER A 180 -5.87 -15.80 -0.27
CA SER A 180 -6.24 -17.18 -0.49
C SER A 180 -5.09 -17.91 -1.16
N THR A 181 -4.62 -18.99 -0.53
CA THR A 181 -3.57 -19.88 -1.06
C THR A 181 -4.07 -21.33 -1.09
N VAL A 182 -3.22 -22.25 -1.54
CA VAL A 182 -3.49 -23.70 -1.46
C VAL A 182 -3.67 -24.22 -0.02
N LEU A 183 -3.19 -23.48 0.98
CA LEU A 183 -3.36 -23.81 2.40
C LEU A 183 -4.66 -23.24 3.00
N GLY A 184 -5.43 -22.49 2.22
CA GLY A 184 -6.62 -21.76 2.67
C GLY A 184 -6.38 -20.24 2.76
N LYS A 185 -7.30 -19.55 3.43
CA LYS A 185 -7.26 -18.09 3.59
C LYS A 185 -6.36 -17.70 4.74
N ILE A 186 -5.47 -16.74 4.49
CA ILE A 186 -4.49 -16.22 5.44
C ILE A 186 -4.67 -14.71 5.52
N THR A 187 -5.14 -14.21 6.66
CA THR A 187 -5.17 -12.78 6.98
C THR A 187 -3.87 -12.40 7.67
N TYR A 188 -3.27 -11.28 7.25
CA TYR A 188 -2.06 -10.78 7.88
C TYR A 188 -2.43 -10.17 9.24
N PRO A 189 -1.73 -10.54 10.32
CA PRO A 189 -2.17 -10.18 11.67
C PRO A 189 -1.96 -8.70 12.00
N ASN A 190 -1.06 -8.00 11.29
CA ASN A 190 -0.79 -6.58 11.48
C ASN A 190 -0.88 -5.86 10.13
N GLU A 191 -1.18 -4.56 10.16
CA GLU A 191 -1.00 -3.68 9.01
C GLU A 191 0.47 -3.65 8.57
N ILE A 192 0.67 -3.59 7.27
CA ILE A 192 1.98 -3.41 6.64
C ILE A 192 2.06 -1.96 6.18
N LYS A 193 3.05 -1.22 6.70
CA LYS A 193 3.43 0.07 6.12
C LYS A 193 4.20 -0.19 4.83
N LEU A 194 3.61 0.16 3.70
CA LEU A 194 4.26 0.13 2.40
C LEU A 194 5.28 1.26 2.36
N VAL A 195 6.55 0.90 2.46
CA VAL A 195 7.65 1.85 2.24
C VAL A 195 8.19 1.67 0.84
N ASP A 196 8.92 2.69 0.45
CA ASP A 196 9.43 2.84 -0.90
C ASP A 196 10.63 1.89 -1.14
N MET A 197 10.49 1.03 -2.15
CA MET A 197 11.51 0.17 -2.78
C MET A 197 12.05 -1.08 -2.07
N GLU A 198 11.56 -1.48 -0.91
CA GLU A 198 11.90 -2.80 -0.36
C GLU A 198 10.66 -3.63 -0.11
N PHE A 199 10.65 -4.83 -0.69
CA PHE A 199 9.67 -5.85 -0.36
C PHE A 199 9.86 -6.22 1.10
N LYS A 200 8.95 -5.75 1.96
CA LYS A 200 8.97 -6.11 3.38
C LYS A 200 8.40 -7.50 3.57
N ASP A 201 9.26 -8.40 4.00
CA ASP A 201 8.84 -9.52 4.85
C ASP A 201 8.77 -8.94 6.27
N LYS A 202 7.70 -9.26 6.99
CA LYS A 202 7.40 -8.75 8.35
C LYS A 202 8.61 -8.40 9.21
#